data_AF-A0A7X1BUC5-F1
#
_entry.id   AF-A0A7X1BUC5-F1
#
_cell.length_a   1.000
_cell.length_b   1.000
_cell.length_c   1.000
_cell.angle_alpha   90.00
_cell.angle_beta   90.00
_cell.angle_gamma   90.00
#
_symmetry.space_group_name_H-M   'P 1'
#
loop_
_entity.id
_entity.type
_entity.pdbx_description
1 polymer ?
#
loop_
_entity_poly.entity_id
_entity_poly.type
_entity_poly.pdbx_seq_one_letter_code
_entity_poly.pdbx_strand_id
1 'polypeptide(L)'
;MGYRSNNYGRGQALHGDKTTTGATVLTSLPNCTEFGRGVIRVGDKTTVCPKCGKSGHVLNGEPHVIFHGVASAVDGSLVSCGCPPGSNRIIAPVGQWLGQGKSPEQLAAEKRAAAAADADAARKTQEDKEQAIRSMPVFAKSSQCGPGNTEALTCETSHRDFGAMAYYMATPEARINDAPATDQTATQHAQTAKRKKPAST
;
A
#
# COMPACT_ATOMS: atom_id res chain seq x y z
N MET A 1 7.28 5.66 -25.73
CA MET A 1 7.77 4.87 -24.58
C MET A 1 7.22 3.48 -24.68
N GLY A 2 7.99 2.47 -24.30
CA GLY A 2 7.53 1.09 -24.37
C GLY A 2 8.59 0.14 -23.84
N TYR A 3 8.30 -1.14 -23.96
CA TYR A 3 9.22 -2.22 -23.61
C TYR A 3 10.14 -2.53 -24.78
N ARG A 4 11.39 -2.88 -24.47
CA ARG A 4 12.39 -3.30 -25.44
C ARG A 4 11.89 -4.46 -26.30
N SER A 5 12.08 -4.35 -27.61
CA SER A 5 11.74 -5.37 -28.59
C SER A 5 12.48 -6.69 -28.32
N ASN A 6 11.74 -7.78 -28.41
CA ASN A 6 12.25 -9.14 -28.27
C ASN A 6 12.61 -9.72 -29.65
N ASN A 7 13.90 -9.99 -29.84
CA ASN A 7 14.45 -10.64 -31.02
C ASN A 7 14.88 -12.05 -30.63
N TYR A 8 14.02 -13.04 -30.92
CA TYR A 8 14.30 -14.47 -30.71
C TYR A 8 14.72 -14.84 -29.28
N GLY A 9 14.06 -14.24 -28.28
CA GLY A 9 14.35 -14.47 -26.86
C GLY A 9 15.45 -13.56 -26.29
N ARG A 10 16.01 -12.66 -27.11
CA ARG A 10 17.06 -11.71 -26.71
C ARG A 10 16.61 -10.29 -26.97
N GLY A 11 16.96 -9.35 -26.09
CA GLY A 11 16.51 -7.97 -26.25
C GLY A 11 17.32 -7.27 -27.32
N GLN A 12 16.67 -6.43 -28.13
CA GLN A 12 17.36 -5.64 -29.14
C GLN A 12 18.34 -4.65 -28.49
N ALA A 13 19.59 -4.60 -28.94
CA ALA A 13 20.55 -3.62 -28.44
C ALA A 13 20.31 -2.23 -29.05
N LEU A 14 20.35 -1.21 -28.19
CA LEU A 14 20.03 0.17 -28.50
C LEU A 14 21.15 1.10 -28.03
N HIS A 15 21.17 2.30 -28.59
CA HIS A 15 22.11 3.33 -28.25
C HIS A 15 22.07 3.66 -26.75
N GLY A 16 23.24 3.70 -26.13
CA GLY A 16 23.39 3.97 -24.69
C GLY A 16 23.29 2.73 -23.81
N ASP A 17 23.03 1.54 -24.37
CA ASP A 17 23.13 0.30 -23.62
C ASP A 17 24.56 0.07 -23.14
N LYS A 18 24.67 -0.54 -21.97
CA LYS A 18 25.95 -0.82 -21.33
C LYS A 18 26.45 -2.20 -21.72
N THR A 19 27.76 -2.37 -21.73
CA THR A 19 28.41 -3.67 -21.81
C THR A 19 28.74 -4.17 -20.41
N THR A 20 29.09 -5.46 -20.29
CA THR A 20 29.60 -6.09 -19.04
C THR A 20 30.86 -5.42 -18.49
N THR A 21 31.58 -4.65 -19.31
CA THR A 21 32.72 -3.86 -18.86
C THR A 21 32.36 -2.45 -18.43
N GLY A 22 31.12 -2.01 -18.66
CA GLY A 22 30.68 -0.64 -18.37
C GLY A 22 30.91 0.34 -19.53
N ALA A 23 31.37 -0.13 -20.69
CA ALA A 23 31.36 0.69 -21.91
C ALA A 23 29.93 0.88 -22.42
N THR A 24 29.69 1.92 -23.19
CA THR A 24 28.39 2.21 -23.81
C THR A 24 28.48 2.01 -25.32
N VAL A 25 27.42 1.45 -25.89
CA VAL A 25 27.37 1.17 -27.33
C VAL A 25 26.80 2.37 -28.10
N LEU A 26 27.47 2.71 -29.21
CA LEU A 26 27.16 3.87 -30.02
C LEU A 26 26.58 3.42 -31.37
N THR A 27 25.42 3.93 -31.74
CA THR A 27 24.79 3.59 -33.02
C THR A 27 25.54 4.25 -34.18
N SER A 28 25.76 3.51 -35.27
CA SER A 28 26.19 4.11 -36.55
C SER A 28 25.01 4.66 -37.36
N LEU A 29 23.78 4.35 -36.96
CA LEU A 29 22.60 4.49 -37.79
C LEU A 29 21.47 5.23 -37.01
N PRO A 30 21.54 6.57 -36.95
CA PRO A 30 20.62 7.37 -36.14
C PRO A 30 19.19 7.47 -36.71
N ASN A 31 18.95 7.08 -37.97
CA ASN A 31 17.63 7.10 -38.60
C ASN A 31 16.73 5.93 -38.17
N CYS A 32 17.29 4.80 -37.73
CA CYS A 32 16.53 3.66 -37.22
C CYS A 32 16.54 3.69 -35.69
N THR A 33 15.42 4.11 -35.08
CA THR A 33 15.32 4.25 -33.62
C THR A 33 14.16 3.45 -33.04
N GLU A 34 14.37 2.95 -31.83
CA GLU A 34 13.35 2.35 -30.98
C GLU A 34 13.15 3.26 -29.76
N PHE A 35 11.95 3.86 -29.66
CA PHE A 35 11.61 4.84 -28.63
C PHE A 35 12.64 5.99 -28.48
N GLY A 36 13.20 6.46 -29.60
CA GLY A 36 14.19 7.54 -29.62
C GLY A 36 15.64 7.12 -29.36
N ARG A 37 15.92 5.82 -29.22
CA ARG A 37 17.30 5.29 -29.12
C ARG A 37 17.64 4.52 -30.40
N GLY A 38 18.77 4.86 -31.02
CA GLY A 38 19.18 4.24 -32.28
C GLY A 38 19.48 2.76 -32.13
N VAL A 39 19.13 1.96 -33.13
CA VAL A 39 19.42 0.53 -33.17
C VAL A 39 20.93 0.30 -33.31
N ILE A 40 21.44 -0.70 -32.59
CA ILE A 40 22.83 -1.13 -32.70
C ILE A 40 22.94 -2.28 -33.70
N ARG A 41 23.96 -2.23 -34.54
CA ARG A 41 24.29 -3.25 -35.56
C ARG A 41 25.69 -3.81 -35.35
N VAL A 42 25.97 -4.93 -36.01
CA VAL A 42 27.33 -5.47 -36.08
C VAL A 42 28.27 -4.43 -36.71
N GLY A 43 29.44 -4.23 -36.11
CA GLY A 43 30.41 -3.22 -36.52
C GLY A 43 30.25 -1.85 -35.84
N ASP A 44 29.17 -1.63 -35.10
CA ASP A 44 29.00 -0.39 -34.34
C ASP A 44 30.07 -0.23 -33.26
N LYS A 45 30.51 1.01 -33.05
CA LYS A 45 31.59 1.32 -32.10
C LYS A 45 31.04 1.42 -30.69
N THR A 46 31.90 1.16 -29.72
CA THR A 46 31.63 1.45 -28.31
C THR A 46 32.51 2.60 -27.84
N THR A 47 32.09 3.24 -26.75
CA THR A 47 32.97 4.12 -25.99
C THR A 47 34.19 3.36 -25.46
N VAL A 48 35.16 4.13 -24.96
CA VAL A 48 36.39 3.57 -24.40
C VAL A 48 36.03 2.62 -23.26
N CYS A 49 36.50 1.38 -23.37
CA CYS A 49 36.29 0.39 -22.33
C CYS A 49 37.06 0.78 -21.07
N PRO A 50 36.40 0.90 -19.90
CA PRO A 50 37.07 1.31 -18.67
C PRO A 50 38.05 0.25 -18.14
N LYS A 51 37.99 -1.01 -18.63
CA LYS A 51 38.92 -2.07 -18.24
C LYS A 51 40.24 -2.07 -19.03
N CYS A 52 40.20 -1.80 -20.33
CA CYS A 52 41.40 -1.88 -21.21
C CYS A 52 41.81 -0.55 -21.84
N GLY A 53 41.03 0.52 -21.67
CA GLY A 53 41.34 1.86 -22.17
C GLY A 53 41.24 2.02 -23.69
N LYS A 54 40.69 1.04 -24.42
CA LYS A 54 40.53 1.09 -25.89
C LYS A 54 39.07 1.11 -26.29
N SER A 55 38.76 1.74 -27.42
CA SER A 55 37.43 1.68 -28.03
C SER A 55 37.17 0.29 -28.61
N GLY A 56 35.92 -0.15 -28.54
CA GLY A 56 35.49 -1.44 -29.05
C GLY A 56 34.59 -1.34 -30.26
N HIS A 57 34.28 -2.50 -30.84
CA HIS A 57 33.21 -2.64 -31.82
C HIS A 57 32.43 -3.93 -31.60
N VAL A 58 31.17 -3.96 -32.02
CA VAL A 58 30.29 -5.13 -31.91
C VAL A 58 30.67 -6.16 -32.97
N LEU A 59 30.88 -7.40 -32.55
CA LEU A 59 31.26 -8.51 -33.44
C LEU A 59 30.07 -9.29 -33.98
N ASN A 60 29.11 -9.60 -33.11
CA ASN A 60 28.03 -10.54 -33.43
C ASN A 60 26.66 -9.90 -33.21
N GLY A 61 25.68 -10.35 -33.99
CA GLY A 61 24.28 -9.93 -33.91
C GLY A 61 23.33 -11.09 -34.19
N GLU A 62 22.04 -10.79 -34.22
CA GLU A 62 20.99 -11.73 -34.63
C GLU A 62 20.87 -11.70 -36.16
N PRO A 63 21.25 -12.77 -36.89
CA PRO A 63 21.23 -12.80 -38.36
C PRO A 63 19.82 -12.64 -38.95
N HIS A 64 18.78 -12.99 -38.20
CA HIS A 64 17.40 -12.87 -38.67
C HIS A 64 16.85 -11.44 -38.59
N VAL A 65 17.52 -10.54 -37.87
CA VAL A 65 17.11 -9.16 -37.68
C VAL A 65 18.10 -8.25 -38.38
N ILE A 66 17.75 -7.80 -39.58
CA ILE A 66 18.65 -7.07 -40.47
C ILE A 66 18.19 -5.63 -40.62
N PHE A 67 19.09 -4.68 -40.36
CA PHE A 67 18.87 -3.25 -40.60
C PHE A 67 19.90 -2.74 -41.61
N HIS A 68 19.42 -2.28 -42.77
CA HIS A 68 20.26 -1.82 -43.88
C HIS A 68 21.35 -2.84 -44.27
N GLY A 69 20.96 -4.12 -44.41
CA GLY A 69 21.87 -5.19 -44.82
C GLY A 69 22.82 -5.71 -43.74
N VAL A 70 22.78 -5.17 -42.51
CA VAL A 70 23.65 -5.59 -41.40
C VAL A 70 22.80 -6.13 -40.25
N ALA A 71 23.22 -7.24 -39.65
CA ALA A 71 22.55 -7.84 -38.50
C ALA A 71 22.52 -6.89 -37.30
N SER A 72 21.40 -6.84 -36.60
CA SER A 72 21.22 -6.08 -35.36
C SER A 72 21.94 -6.77 -34.21
N ALA A 73 22.61 -6.01 -33.37
CA ALA A 73 23.11 -6.51 -32.10
C ALA A 73 21.95 -6.76 -31.12
N VAL A 74 22.11 -7.77 -30.28
CA VAL A 74 21.11 -8.18 -29.28
C VAL A 74 21.78 -8.43 -27.93
N ASP A 75 21.00 -8.73 -26.91
CA ASP A 75 21.52 -9.13 -25.61
C ASP A 75 22.56 -10.26 -25.72
N GLY A 76 23.67 -10.10 -25.00
CA GLY A 76 24.77 -11.07 -25.01
C GLY A 76 25.69 -10.99 -26.23
N SER A 77 25.44 -10.10 -27.19
CA SER A 77 26.34 -9.83 -28.33
C SER A 77 27.75 -9.47 -27.88
N LEU A 78 28.76 -10.01 -28.55
CA LEU A 78 30.17 -9.84 -28.22
C LEU A 78 30.71 -8.48 -28.69
N VAL A 79 31.55 -7.86 -27.86
CA VAL A 79 32.26 -6.61 -28.18
C VAL A 79 33.77 -6.84 -28.12
N SER A 80 34.49 -6.45 -29.17
CA SER A 80 35.95 -6.51 -29.24
C SER A 80 36.54 -5.14 -28.95
N CYS A 81 37.20 -4.98 -27.80
CA CYS A 81 37.92 -3.77 -27.42
C CYS A 81 39.33 -4.05 -26.87
N GLY A 82 39.82 -5.29 -26.95
CA GLY A 82 41.14 -5.70 -26.43
C GLY A 82 41.13 -6.41 -25.06
N CYS A 83 39.96 -6.58 -24.44
CA CYS A 83 39.79 -7.58 -23.38
C CYS A 83 39.78 -9.01 -23.96
N PRO A 84 39.98 -10.06 -23.15
CA PRO A 84 39.88 -11.44 -23.61
C PRO A 84 38.58 -11.68 -24.39
N PRO A 85 38.62 -12.43 -25.51
CA PRO A 85 37.42 -12.68 -26.30
C PRO A 85 36.33 -13.32 -25.43
N GLY A 86 35.11 -12.81 -25.51
CA GLY A 86 33.99 -13.32 -24.72
C GLY A 86 33.74 -12.64 -23.37
N SER A 87 34.68 -11.84 -22.85
CA SER A 87 34.48 -11.12 -21.57
C SER A 87 33.51 -9.95 -21.67
N ASN A 88 33.40 -9.38 -22.88
CA ASN A 88 32.66 -8.14 -23.12
C ASN A 88 31.40 -8.45 -23.92
N ARG A 89 30.26 -8.27 -23.27
CA ARG A 89 28.93 -8.55 -23.83
C ARG A 89 28.02 -7.35 -23.65
N ILE A 90 27.12 -7.12 -24.60
CA ILE A 90 26.07 -6.10 -24.49
C ILE A 90 25.01 -6.58 -23.50
N ILE A 91 24.55 -5.67 -22.65
CA ILE A 91 23.47 -5.89 -21.68
C ILE A 91 22.23 -5.16 -22.19
N ALA A 92 21.28 -5.92 -22.69
CA ALA A 92 20.03 -5.47 -23.30
C ALA A 92 18.87 -6.41 -22.91
N PRO A 93 18.47 -6.47 -21.62
CA PRO A 93 17.47 -7.42 -21.16
C PRO A 93 16.12 -7.23 -21.87
N VAL A 94 15.51 -8.35 -22.28
CA VAL A 94 14.16 -8.39 -22.87
C VAL A 94 13.15 -7.80 -21.89
N GLY A 95 12.15 -7.07 -22.41
CA GLY A 95 11.09 -6.53 -21.56
C GLY A 95 11.56 -5.43 -20.60
N GLN A 96 12.74 -4.85 -20.83
CA GLN A 96 13.14 -3.65 -20.12
C GLN A 96 12.28 -2.46 -20.57
N TRP A 97 11.77 -1.68 -19.63
CA TRP A 97 11.10 -0.41 -19.92
C TRP A 97 12.10 0.63 -20.42
N LEU A 98 11.80 1.24 -21.56
CA LEU A 98 12.68 2.21 -22.23
C LEU A 98 12.16 3.65 -22.14
N GLY A 99 11.12 3.88 -21.33
CA GLY A 99 10.60 5.22 -21.09
C GLY A 99 11.34 5.98 -20.00
N GLN A 100 11.12 7.30 -19.97
CA GLN A 100 11.51 8.14 -18.84
C GLN A 100 10.73 7.72 -17.59
N GLY A 101 11.44 7.59 -16.46
CA GLY A 101 10.84 7.27 -15.17
C GLY A 101 10.59 5.78 -14.92
N LYS A 102 9.71 5.50 -13.95
CA LYS A 102 9.36 4.14 -13.51
C LYS A 102 8.55 3.43 -14.60
N SER A 103 8.71 2.11 -14.71
CA SER A 103 7.87 1.32 -15.60
C SER A 103 6.41 1.30 -15.13
N PRO A 104 5.44 1.11 -16.04
CA PRO A 104 4.03 0.96 -15.66
C PRO A 104 3.82 -0.17 -14.64
N GLU A 105 4.56 -1.28 -14.77
CA GLU A 105 4.55 -2.39 -13.82
C GLU A 105 5.08 -1.99 -12.44
N GLN A 106 6.18 -1.26 -12.37
CA GLN A 106 6.71 -0.75 -11.10
C GLN A 106 5.72 0.18 -10.43
N LEU A 107 5.10 1.09 -11.18
CA LEU A 107 4.09 2.00 -10.63
C LEU A 107 2.86 1.23 -10.12
N ALA A 108 2.41 0.20 -10.85
CA ALA A 108 1.31 -0.65 -10.41
C ALA A 108 1.69 -1.46 -9.15
N ALA A 109 2.92 -1.98 -9.07
CA ALA A 109 3.42 -2.70 -7.91
C ALA A 109 3.53 -1.80 -6.68
N GLU A 110 4.05 -0.57 -6.83
CA GLU A 110 4.12 0.42 -5.75
C GLU A 110 2.72 0.79 -5.25
N LYS A 111 1.77 1.03 -6.15
CA LYS A 111 0.38 1.31 -5.76
C LYS A 111 -0.26 0.14 -5.02
N ARG A 112 -0.01 -1.10 -5.46
CA ARG A 112 -0.50 -2.30 -4.77
C ARG A 112 0.15 -2.47 -3.40
N ALA A 113 1.44 -2.21 -3.28
CA ALA A 113 2.16 -2.27 -2.01
C ALA A 113 1.68 -1.18 -1.04
N ALA A 114 1.43 0.04 -1.53
CA ALA A 114 0.85 1.12 -0.74
C ALA A 114 -0.56 0.74 -0.25
N ALA A 115 -1.43 0.25 -1.13
CA ALA A 115 -2.76 -0.20 -0.75
C ALA A 115 -2.75 -1.37 0.26
N ALA A 116 -1.77 -2.29 0.13
CA ALA A 116 -1.59 -3.37 1.10
C ALA A 116 -1.13 -2.83 2.47
N ALA A 117 -0.19 -1.88 2.49
CA ALA A 117 0.25 -1.24 3.72
C ALA A 117 -0.87 -0.45 4.40
N ASP A 118 -1.69 0.27 3.62
CA ASP A 118 -2.87 0.98 4.13
C ASP A 118 -3.90 0.00 4.72
N ALA A 119 -4.13 -1.14 4.06
CA ALA A 119 -5.02 -2.19 4.55
C ALA A 119 -4.48 -2.85 5.83
N ASP A 120 -3.17 -3.10 5.92
CA ASP A 120 -2.53 -3.63 7.12
C ASP A 120 -2.59 -2.63 8.29
N ALA A 121 -2.42 -1.33 8.03
CA ALA A 121 -2.54 -0.28 9.03
C ALA A 121 -4.00 -0.13 9.52
N ALA A 122 -4.98 -0.23 8.62
CA ALA A 122 -6.39 -0.23 8.98
C ALA A 122 -6.75 -1.46 9.83
N ARG A 123 -6.24 -2.65 9.47
CA ARG A 123 -6.45 -3.88 10.25
C ARG A 123 -5.84 -3.78 11.64
N LYS A 124 -4.60 -3.30 11.78
CA LYS A 124 -3.97 -3.04 13.08
C LYS A 124 -4.77 -2.05 13.92
N THR A 125 -5.23 -0.96 13.32
CA THR A 125 -6.07 0.02 14.03
C THR A 125 -7.38 -0.59 14.52
N GLN A 126 -7.97 -1.50 13.74
CA GLN A 126 -9.18 -2.22 14.15
C GLN A 126 -8.89 -3.23 15.27
N GLU A 127 -7.79 -3.97 15.18
CA GLU A 127 -7.31 -4.89 16.22
C GLU A 127 -7.04 -4.12 17.54
N ASP A 128 -6.37 -2.98 17.48
CA ASP A 128 -6.11 -2.12 18.63
C ASP A 128 -7.41 -1.59 19.26
N LYS A 129 -8.39 -1.20 18.43
CA LYS A 129 -9.72 -0.79 18.90
C LYS A 129 -10.49 -1.93 19.55
N GLU A 130 -10.47 -3.13 18.94
CA GLU A 130 -11.12 -4.31 19.49
C GLU A 130 -10.44 -4.76 20.79
N GLN A 131 -9.11 -4.70 20.86
CA GLN A 131 -8.35 -4.97 22.07
C GLN A 131 -8.64 -3.93 23.15
N ALA A 132 -8.76 -2.64 22.79
CA ALA A 132 -9.20 -1.61 23.72
C ALA A 132 -10.59 -1.92 24.28
N ILE A 133 -11.58 -2.25 23.44
CA ILE A 133 -12.93 -2.65 23.85
C ILE A 133 -12.89 -3.89 24.76
N ARG A 134 -12.13 -4.93 24.39
CA ARG A 134 -11.96 -6.15 25.21
C ARG A 134 -11.28 -5.85 26.55
N SER A 135 -10.38 -4.87 26.60
CA SER A 135 -9.70 -4.45 27.83
C SER A 135 -10.51 -3.49 28.69
N MET A 136 -11.63 -2.93 28.19
CA MET A 136 -12.47 -2.04 28.98
C MET A 136 -13.11 -2.81 30.14
N PRO A 137 -12.93 -2.36 31.39
CA PRO A 137 -13.57 -3.00 32.53
C PRO A 137 -15.08 -2.81 32.46
N VAL A 138 -15.82 -3.92 32.39
CA VAL A 138 -17.28 -3.90 32.53
C VAL A 138 -17.58 -3.90 34.03
N PHE A 139 -18.28 -2.87 34.52
CA PHE A 139 -18.79 -2.90 35.90
C PHE A 139 -19.84 -4.01 36.02
N ALA A 140 -19.41 -5.17 36.53
CA ALA A 140 -20.34 -6.21 36.95
C ALA A 140 -21.23 -5.64 38.05
N LYS A 141 -22.56 -5.63 37.85
CA LYS A 141 -23.56 -5.41 38.91
C LYS A 141 -23.64 -6.62 39.85
N SER A 142 -22.50 -7.17 40.25
CA SER A 142 -22.40 -8.16 41.32
C SER A 142 -21.36 -7.68 42.31
N SER A 143 -21.71 -7.79 43.59
CA SER A 143 -21.20 -7.04 44.74
C SER A 143 -19.81 -7.46 45.25
N GLN A 144 -18.87 -7.77 44.37
CA GLN A 144 -17.47 -7.98 44.76
C GLN A 144 -16.51 -7.12 43.91
N CYS A 145 -16.00 -6.07 44.55
CA CYS A 145 -14.96 -5.18 44.05
C CYS A 145 -13.58 -5.70 44.49
N GLY A 146 -12.80 -6.21 43.55
CA GLY A 146 -11.37 -6.43 43.68
C GLY A 146 -10.64 -5.93 42.42
N PRO A 147 -9.36 -5.52 42.53
CA PRO A 147 -8.60 -5.07 41.36
C PRO A 147 -8.49 -6.20 40.31
N GLY A 148 -9.04 -5.98 39.12
CA GLY A 148 -8.87 -6.88 37.96
C GLY A 148 -10.08 -7.70 37.49
N ASN A 149 -11.31 -7.36 37.89
CA ASN A 149 -12.49 -8.16 37.54
C ASN A 149 -13.12 -7.71 36.19
N THR A 150 -12.80 -8.43 35.10
CA THR A 150 -13.24 -8.11 33.72
C THR A 150 -14.18 -9.16 33.11
N GLU A 151 -14.64 -10.14 33.89
CA GLU A 151 -15.49 -11.22 33.38
C GLU A 151 -16.98 -10.88 33.52
N ALA A 152 -17.72 -10.89 32.40
CA ALA A 152 -19.17 -10.83 32.40
C ALA A 152 -19.73 -12.20 32.80
N LEU A 153 -20.14 -12.33 34.07
CA LEU A 153 -20.69 -13.57 34.58
C LEU A 153 -22.04 -13.93 33.91
N THR A 154 -22.19 -15.19 33.52
CA THR A 154 -23.45 -15.82 33.08
C THR A 154 -24.32 -16.29 34.25
N CYS A 155 -24.10 -15.81 35.47
CA CYS A 155 -24.89 -16.21 36.63
C CYS A 155 -26.12 -15.31 36.81
N GLU A 156 -27.26 -15.91 37.14
CA GLU A 156 -28.48 -15.16 37.45
C GLU A 156 -28.25 -14.24 38.67
N THR A 157 -28.49 -12.95 38.48
CA THR A 157 -28.36 -11.96 39.55
C THR A 157 -29.50 -12.14 40.55
N SER A 158 -29.18 -12.18 41.84
CA SER A 158 -30.17 -12.35 42.90
C SER A 158 -30.94 -11.03 43.08
N HIS A 159 -32.25 -11.10 43.31
CA HIS A 159 -33.10 -9.92 43.59
C HIS A 159 -32.60 -9.08 44.80
N ARG A 160 -31.77 -9.66 45.68
CA ARG A 160 -31.18 -8.95 46.83
C ARG A 160 -30.02 -8.02 46.48
N ASP A 161 -29.45 -8.13 45.28
CA ASP A 161 -28.36 -7.26 44.81
C ASP A 161 -28.87 -5.91 44.28
N PHE A 162 -30.19 -5.77 44.08
CA PHE A 162 -30.82 -4.49 43.85
C PHE A 162 -31.11 -3.86 45.22
N GLY A 163 -30.62 -2.64 45.44
CA GLY A 163 -30.82 -1.90 46.69
C GLY A 163 -32.29 -1.92 47.10
N ALA A 164 -32.54 -2.09 48.41
CA ALA A 164 -33.88 -2.24 48.95
C ALA A 164 -34.80 -1.15 48.40
N MET A 165 -35.77 -1.56 47.57
CA MET A 165 -36.81 -0.68 47.08
C MET A 165 -37.65 -0.31 48.30
N ALA A 166 -37.40 0.86 48.87
CA ALA A 166 -38.28 1.42 49.87
C ALA A 166 -39.60 1.75 49.18
N TYR A 167 -40.57 0.83 49.27
CA TYR A 167 -41.96 1.21 49.09
C TYR A 167 -42.25 2.28 50.14
N TYR A 168 -42.64 3.47 49.69
CA TYR A 168 -43.05 4.56 50.56
C TYR A 168 -44.31 4.12 51.30
N MET A 169 -44.14 3.42 52.42
CA MET A 169 -45.25 3.13 53.32
C MET A 169 -45.50 4.42 54.07
N ALA A 170 -46.56 5.12 53.67
CA ALA A 170 -47.10 6.22 54.45
C ALA A 170 -47.42 5.68 55.86
N THR A 171 -46.64 6.12 56.85
CA THR A 171 -46.95 5.86 58.25
C THR A 171 -48.34 6.43 58.54
N PRO A 172 -49.26 5.67 59.15
CA PRO A 172 -50.56 6.20 59.50
C PRO A 172 -50.35 7.32 60.52
N GLU A 173 -50.86 8.50 60.16
CA GLU A 173 -50.76 9.73 60.93
C GLU A 173 -51.26 9.49 62.35
N ALA A 174 -50.34 9.65 63.33
CA ALA A 174 -50.73 9.87 64.71
C ALA A 174 -51.55 11.16 64.73
N ARG A 175 -52.82 11.01 65.10
CA ARG A 175 -53.82 12.07 65.19
C ARG A 175 -53.32 13.29 66.00
N ILE A 176 -53.43 14.43 65.32
CA ILE A 176 -54.18 15.63 65.75
C ILE A 176 -53.42 16.65 66.63
N ASN A 177 -53.36 17.88 66.08
CA ASN A 177 -53.05 19.21 66.65
C ASN A 177 -51.54 19.54 66.75
N ASP A 178 -50.97 20.57 66.10
CA ASP A 178 -51.47 21.87 65.66
C ASP A 178 -50.75 22.35 64.37
N ALA A 179 -51.48 22.98 63.46
CA ALA A 179 -50.94 23.71 62.30
C ALA A 179 -50.72 25.21 62.66
N PRO A 180 -49.93 26.00 61.90
CA PRO A 180 -50.32 26.37 60.55
C PRO A 180 -49.23 26.17 59.49
N ALA A 181 -49.72 25.91 58.29
CA ALA A 181 -49.00 25.58 57.08
C ALA A 181 -48.29 26.81 56.47
N THR A 182 -47.02 26.65 56.15
CA THR A 182 -46.39 27.38 55.05
C THR A 182 -46.41 26.50 53.81
N ASP A 183 -47.22 26.94 52.84
CA ASP A 183 -47.52 26.30 51.58
C ASP A 183 -46.26 26.29 50.68
N GLN A 184 -45.53 25.18 50.68
CA GLN A 184 -44.54 24.86 49.66
C GLN A 184 -44.96 23.58 48.96
N THR A 185 -45.97 23.73 48.11
CA THR A 185 -46.32 22.76 47.09
C THR A 185 -45.14 22.61 46.12
N ALA A 186 -44.39 21.51 46.26
CA ALA A 186 -43.36 21.12 45.30
C ALA A 186 -44.02 20.74 43.96
N THR A 187 -44.03 21.68 43.02
CA THR A 187 -44.53 21.48 41.65
C THR A 187 -43.63 20.52 40.87
N GLN A 188 -44.17 19.36 40.48
CA GLN A 188 -43.51 18.47 39.53
C GLN A 188 -43.74 18.99 38.11
N HIS A 189 -42.69 19.46 37.45
CA HIS A 189 -42.75 19.90 36.05
C HIS A 189 -42.54 18.71 35.11
N ALA A 190 -43.62 18.09 34.66
CA ALA A 190 -43.60 17.13 33.56
C ALA A 190 -43.40 17.86 32.22
N GLN A 191 -42.30 17.59 31.51
CA GLN A 191 -42.08 18.12 30.16
C GLN A 191 -42.88 17.28 29.15
N THR A 192 -43.86 17.91 28.50
CA THR A 192 -44.60 17.30 27.39
C THR A 192 -43.83 17.48 26.08
N ALA A 193 -43.61 16.37 25.37
CA ALA A 193 -43.01 16.39 24.03
C ALA A 193 -44.00 16.97 23.01
N LYS A 194 -43.59 18.04 22.31
CA LYS A 194 -44.39 18.65 21.23
C LYS A 194 -44.35 17.74 19.99
N ARG A 195 -45.50 17.17 19.60
CA ARG A 195 -45.67 16.52 18.28
C ARG A 195 -45.80 17.60 17.20
N LYS A 196 -45.04 17.45 16.11
CA LYS A 196 -45.14 18.28 14.90
C LYS A 196 -46.45 17.93 14.16
N LYS A 197 -47.28 18.92 13.83
CA LYS A 197 -48.47 18.72 12.96
C LYS A 197 -48.03 18.56 11.49
N PRO A 198 -48.67 17.68 10.72
CA PRO A 198 -48.39 17.51 9.29
C PRO A 198 -48.96 18.67 8.46
N ALA A 199 -48.31 18.91 7.32
CA ALA A 199 -48.67 19.92 6.33
C ALA A 199 -50.04 19.62 5.68
N SER A 200 -50.79 20.67 5.36
CA SER A 200 -51.94 20.63 4.46
C SER A 200 -51.82 21.74 3.42
N THR A 201 -51.65 21.28 2.18
CA THR A 201 -52.14 21.76 0.87
C THR A 201 -52.16 23.25 0.58
#